data_AF-A0AAW6BG06-F1
#
_entry.id   AF-A0AAW6BG06-F1
#
_cell.length_a   1.000
_cell.length_b   1.000
_cell.length_c   1.000
_cell.angle_alpha   90.00
_cell.angle_beta   90.00
_cell.angle_gamma   90.00
#
_symmetry.space_group_name_H-M   'P 1'
#
loop_
_entity.id
_entity.type
_entity.pdbx_description
1 polymer ?
#
loop_
_entity_poly.entity_id
_entity_poly.type
_entity_poly.pdbx_seq_one_letter_code
_entity_poly.pdbx_strand_id
1 'polypeptide(L)' 'QGIKQGIEQGIEQGIEQGIERGIEQGREEGREEGKLETARALLRHGVSLDIIATSTGLSRDKIGALKH' A
#
# COMPACT_ATOMS: atom_id res chain seq x y z
N GLN A 1 40.97 -0.22 -14.89
CA GLN A 1 39.87 0.76 -14.79
C GLN A 1 38.48 0.11 -14.80
N GLY A 2 38.22 -0.91 -15.65
CA GLY A 2 36.90 -1.54 -15.74
C GLY A 2 36.31 -2.13 -14.45
N ILE A 3 37.11 -2.74 -13.57
CA ILE A 3 36.61 -3.32 -12.30
C ILE A 3 36.00 -2.24 -11.38
N LYS A 4 36.66 -1.08 -11.27
CA LYS A 4 36.17 0.01 -10.41
C LYS A 4 34.83 0.57 -10.94
N GLN A 5 34.73 0.76 -12.26
CA GLN A 5 33.50 1.23 -12.89
C GLN A 5 32.36 0.21 -12.77
N GLY A 6 32.64 -1.08 -12.93
CA GLY A 6 31.63 -2.13 -12.76
C GLY A 6 31.09 -2.20 -11.33
N ILE A 7 31.94 -2.01 -10.31
CA ILE A 7 31.51 -1.95 -8.91
C ILE A 7 30.65 -0.72 -8.65
N GLU A 8 31.07 0.45 -9.13
CA GLU A 8 30.34 1.71 -8.97
C GLU A 8 28.94 1.63 -9.60
N GLN A 9 28.86 1.15 -10.85
CA GLN A 9 27.59 0.93 -11.54
C GLN A 9 26.69 -0.08 -10.83
N GLY A 10 27.27 -1.20 -10.35
CA GLY A 10 26.49 -2.21 -9.62
C GLY A 10 25.90 -1.68 -8.31
N ILE A 11 26.66 -0.84 -7.59
CA ILE A 11 26.18 -0.20 -6.35
C ILE A 11 25.06 0.80 -6.68
N GLU A 12 25.27 1.66 -7.67
CA GLU A 12 24.28 2.67 -8.08
C GLU A 12 22.96 2.01 -8.50
N GLN A 13 23.02 1.01 -9.38
CA GLN A 13 21.85 0.24 -9.82
C GLN A 13 21.15 -0.49 -8.67
N GLY A 14 21.91 -1.05 -7.73
CA GLY A 14 21.36 -1.73 -6.57
C GLY A 14 20.60 -0.78 -5.63
N ILE A 15 21.15 0.41 -5.41
CA ILE A 15 20.53 1.46 -4.59
C ILE A 15 19.26 1.99 -5.28
N GLU A 16 19.34 2.31 -6.57
CA GLU A 16 18.19 2.83 -7.33
C GLU A 16 17.02 1.83 -7.31
N GLN A 17 17.27 0.57 -7.64
CA GLN A 17 16.24 -0.48 -7.60
C GLN A 17 15.68 -0.70 -6.20
N GLY A 18 16.52 -0.63 -5.16
CA GLY A 18 16.08 -0.77 -3.78
C GLY A 18 15.13 0.35 -3.35
N ILE A 19 15.46 1.59 -3.71
CA ILE A 19 14.64 2.77 -3.40
C ILE A 19 13.32 2.72 -4.16
N GLU A 20 13.35 2.42 -5.46
CA GLU A 20 12.14 2.34 -6.30
C GLU A 20 11.14 1.31 -5.76
N ARG A 21 11.62 0.09 -5.48
CA ARG A 21 10.77 -0.97 -4.91
C ARG A 21 10.23 -0.61 -3.54
N GLY A 22 11.06 0.00 -2.68
CA GLY A 22 10.63 0.43 -1.35
C GLY A 22 9.54 1.49 -1.40
N ILE A 23 9.66 2.47 -2.30
CA ILE A 23 8.65 3.52 -2.49
C ILE A 23 7.35 2.93 -3.05
N GLU A 24 7.43 2.04 -4.05
CA GLU A 24 6.26 1.41 -4.64
C GLU A 24 5.48 0.59 -3.60
N GLN A 25 6.20 -0.29 -2.87
CA GLN A 25 5.62 -1.12 -1.82
C GLN A 25 4.97 -0.25 -0.72
N GLY A 26 5.69 0.75 -0.21
CA GLY A 26 5.17 1.63 0.84
C GLY A 26 3.93 2.43 0.39
N ARG A 27 3.87 2.83 -0.89
CA ARG A 27 2.71 3.52 -1.45
C ARG A 27 1.49 2.60 -1.59
N GLU A 28 1.71 1.34 -1.99
CA GLU A 28 0.64 0.35 -2.08
C GLU A 28 0.09 -0.01 -0.70
N GLU A 29 0.98 -0.33 0.25
CA GLU A 29 0.63 -0.63 1.64
C GLU A 29 -0.14 0.54 2.27
N GLY A 30 0.37 1.76 2.19
CA GLY A 30 -0.29 2.94 2.74
C GLY A 30 -1.66 3.22 2.10
N ARG A 31 -1.82 2.95 0.79
CA ARG A 31 -3.13 3.08 0.12
C ARG A 31 -4.12 2.02 0.61
N GLU A 32 -3.66 0.80 0.84
CA GLU A 32 -4.51 -0.26 1.38
C GLU A 32 -4.92 0.04 2.82
N GLU A 33 -3.96 0.40 3.67
CA GLU A 33 -4.18 0.76 5.07
C GLU A 33 -5.18 1.91 5.18
N GLY A 34 -5.00 2.99 4.41
CA GLY A 34 -5.92 4.13 4.42
C GLY A 34 -7.35 3.78 4.01
N LYS A 35 -7.54 2.84 3.07
CA LYS A 35 -8.88 2.31 2.73
C LYS A 35 -9.50 1.57 3.90
N LEU A 36 -8.72 0.74 4.59
CA LEU A 36 -9.19 -0.05 5.74
C LEU A 36 -9.53 0.84 6.93
N GLU A 37 -8.70 1.84 7.23
CA GLU A 37 -8.97 2.83 8.27
C GLU A 37 -10.25 3.61 8.00
N THR A 38 -10.43 4.08 6.76
CA THR A 38 -11.64 4.77 6.32
C THR A 38 -12.86 3.87 6.48
N ALA A 39 -12.79 2.61 6.03
CA ALA A 39 -13.88 1.65 6.18
C ALA A 39 -14.23 1.38 7.66
N ARG A 40 -13.21 1.20 8.53
CA ARG A 40 -13.39 1.05 9.98
C ARG A 40 -14.10 2.26 10.57
N ALA A 41 -13.68 3.48 10.21
CA ALA A 41 -14.30 4.70 10.71
C ALA A 41 -15.77 4.78 10.30
N LEU A 42 -16.08 4.55 9.02
CA LEU A 42 -17.45 4.59 8.51
C LEU A 42 -18.35 3.53 9.17
N LEU A 43 -17.83 2.32 9.40
CA LEU A 43 -18.54 1.27 10.15
C LEU A 43 -18.92 1.71 11.56
N ARG A 44 -17.98 2.34 12.29
CA ARG A 44 -18.25 2.87 13.64
C ARG A 44 -19.34 3.95 13.65
N HIS A 45 -19.48 4.69 12.55
CA HIS A 45 -20.54 5.68 12.36
C HIS A 45 -21.86 5.09 11.85
N GLY A 46 -21.98 3.76 11.75
CA GLY A 46 -23.21 3.10 11.31
C GLY A 46 -23.50 3.23 9.81
N VAL A 47 -22.51 3.61 9.00
CA VAL A 47 -22.67 3.68 7.54
C VAL A 47 -22.85 2.26 6.99
N SER A 48 -23.74 2.12 6.00
CA SER A 48 -24.06 0.81 5.41
C SER A 48 -22.88 0.21 4.65
N LEU A 49 -22.80 -1.12 4.65
CA LEU A 49 -21.73 -1.86 3.96
C LEU A 49 -21.63 -1.51 2.47
N ASP A 50 -22.76 -1.28 1.82
CA ASP A 50 -22.84 -0.88 0.40
C ASP A 50 -22.17 0.45 0.11
N ILE A 51 -22.44 1.45 0.96
CA ILE A 51 -21.84 2.78 0.81
C ILE A 51 -20.34 2.70 1.09
N ILE A 52 -19.94 1.93 2.11
CA ILE A 52 -18.52 1.76 2.45
C ILE A 52 -17.76 1.06 1.31
N ALA A 53 -18.33 -0.02 0.76
CA ALA A 53 -17.74 -0.75 -0.36
C ALA A 53 -17.54 0.16 -1.58
N THR A 54 -18.57 0.93 -1.93
CA THR A 54 -18.51 1.88 -3.05
C THR A 54 -17.51 3.00 -2.82
N SER A 55 -17.41 3.51 -1.59
CA SER A 55 -16.54 4.66 -1.26
C SER A 55 -15.06 4.28 -1.13
N THR A 56 -14.77 3.09 -0.60
CA THR A 56 -13.40 2.64 -0.31
C THR A 56 -12.84 1.71 -1.40
N GLY A 57 -13.71 1.15 -2.24
CA GLY A 57 -13.35 0.14 -3.23
C GLY A 57 -12.98 -1.21 -2.59
N LEU A 58 -13.36 -1.46 -1.35
CA LEU A 58 -13.16 -2.73 -0.67
C LEU A 58 -14.35 -3.68 -0.90
N SER A 59 -14.10 -4.98 -0.89
CA SER A 59 -15.16 -5.97 -0.94
C SER A 59 -15.95 -6.00 0.37
N ARG A 60 -17.22 -6.41 0.30
CA ARG A 60 -18.07 -6.57 1.50
C ARG A 60 -17.47 -7.55 2.51
N ASP A 61 -16.82 -8.61 2.06
CA ASP A 61 -16.13 -9.58 2.94
C ASP A 61 -14.99 -8.92 3.71
N LYS A 62 -14.16 -8.12 3.01
CA LYS A 62 -13.04 -7.41 3.62
C LYS A 62 -13.53 -6.38 4.64
N ILE A 63 -14.64 -5.70 4.36
CA ILE A 63 -15.28 -4.76 5.30
C ILE A 63 -15.92 -5.52 6.48
N GLY A 64 -16.53 -6.68 6.24
CA GLY A 64 -17.13 -7.54 7.27
C GLY A 64 -16.11 -8.01 8.30
N ALA A 65 -14.89 -8.34 7.87
CA ALA A 65 -13.76 -8.67 8.72
C ALA A 65 -13.21 -7.50 9.56
N LEU A 66 -13.75 -6.28 9.41
CA LEU A 66 -13.36 -5.12 10.22
C LEU A 66 -14.28 -4.92 11.44
N LYS A 67 -15.36 -5.70 11.57
CA LYS A 67 -16.39 -5.57 12.62
C LYS A 67 -15.98 -6.15 13.99
N HIS A 68 -14.72 -6.54 14.16
CA HIS A 68 -14.20 -7.10 15.41
C HIS A 68 -13.87 -5.99 16.42
#